data_AF-A0A9D1DRT8-F1
#
_entry.id   AF-A0A9D1DRT8-F1
#
_cell.length_a   1.000
_cell.length_b   1.000
_cell.length_c   1.000
_cell.angle_alpha   90.00
_cell.angle_beta   90.00
_cell.angle_gamma   90.00
#
_symmetry.space_group_name_H-M   'P 1'
#
loop_
_entity.id
_entity.type
_entity.pdbx_description
1 polymer ?
#
loop_
_entity_poly.entity_id
_entity_poly.type
_entity_poly.pdbx_seq_one_letter_code
_entity_poly.pdbx_strand_id
1 'polypeptide(L)'
;MKGDISYFVPQEMHDSGISPRLVRITDPAYACNHLYFHNRSFTPDDKKIIFESTRDGGNNLFELDLSDNSVRQLTEGYQLDYFGYPSRDGKKVFFGADGCIKTVDLETLEEEIIVRAQDLVGPKVTKCSGAFPSWDGKKLVCFYEADPDYGLIVTDLATREAKIIIHGEQPLRHCQFCPNDSNLLVYAHEGTWEKIQARMWLIHADGSGNRRVRDHDDGDYEAAGHEFWGNTGKRLYFTVRREGKVFFSYFDVTENKEVTMFELDNEHGTVTQDDRYVICDSKRGNGEMYIVKIETGEVRVLCYQKMSWLKTMSLYHPHVTVSYHTNKAIFTSDGFGKPGVFVADIPEF
;
A
#
# COMPACT_ATOMS: atom_id res chain seq x y z
N MET A 1 -20.02 -8.18 14.28
CA MET A 1 -20.86 -7.04 13.86
C MET A 1 -20.08 -5.76 14.04
N LYS A 2 -20.35 -4.77 13.20
CA LYS A 2 -19.71 -3.46 13.25
C LYS A 2 -19.84 -2.84 14.65
N GLY A 3 -18.71 -2.37 15.16
CA GLY A 3 -18.58 -1.84 16.53
C GLY A 3 -18.29 -2.88 17.61
N ASP A 4 -18.39 -4.18 17.32
CA ASP A 4 -18.01 -5.22 18.27
C ASP A 4 -16.53 -5.10 18.63
N ILE A 5 -16.25 -5.24 19.92
CA ILE A 5 -14.90 -5.22 20.47
C ILE A 5 -14.55 -6.63 20.93
N SER A 6 -13.38 -7.08 20.51
CA SER A 6 -12.72 -8.29 20.98
C SER A 6 -11.35 -7.93 21.55
N TYR A 7 -10.71 -8.85 22.25
CA TYR A 7 -9.37 -8.65 22.76
C TYR A 7 -8.46 -9.73 22.22
N PHE A 8 -7.26 -9.35 21.82
CA PHE A 8 -6.25 -10.28 21.37
C PHE A 8 -5.04 -10.23 22.29
N VAL A 9 -4.43 -11.39 22.52
CA VAL A 9 -3.16 -11.49 23.25
C VAL A 9 -2.06 -11.64 22.21
N PRO A 10 -1.19 -10.63 22.01
CA PRO A 10 -0.07 -10.71 21.07
C PRO A 10 0.82 -11.93 21.34
N GLN A 11 1.30 -12.56 20.27
CA GLN A 11 2.18 -13.73 20.38
C GLN A 11 3.59 -13.34 19.97
N GLU A 12 4.51 -13.41 20.91
CA GLU A 12 5.94 -13.23 20.65
C GLU A 12 6.45 -14.36 19.75
N MET A 13 7.22 -13.97 18.74
CA MET A 13 7.82 -14.85 17.77
C MET A 13 9.34 -14.76 17.91
N HIS A 14 10.01 -15.87 17.67
CA HIS A 14 11.46 -15.93 17.72
C HIS A 14 12.00 -16.53 16.42
N ASP A 15 12.97 -15.85 15.84
CA ASP A 15 13.74 -16.33 14.70
C ASP A 15 15.20 -15.87 14.81
N SER A 16 16.01 -16.14 13.77
CA SER A 16 17.42 -15.76 13.74
C SER A 16 17.68 -14.39 13.09
N GLY A 17 16.63 -13.61 12.81
CA GLY A 17 16.75 -12.25 12.30
C GLY A 17 17.28 -11.28 13.35
N ILE A 18 17.69 -10.09 12.92
CA ILE A 18 18.27 -9.08 13.82
C ILE A 18 17.21 -8.25 14.56
N SER A 19 15.92 -8.41 14.24
CA SER A 19 14.85 -7.66 14.90
C SER A 19 14.85 -7.97 16.40
N PRO A 20 14.91 -6.94 17.28
CA PRO A 20 14.89 -7.15 18.72
C PRO A 20 13.60 -7.82 19.23
N ARG A 21 12.50 -7.64 18.49
CA ARG A 21 11.18 -8.14 18.85
C ARG A 21 10.34 -8.37 17.59
N LEU A 22 9.75 -9.55 17.49
CA LEU A 22 8.82 -9.92 16.43
C LEU A 22 7.54 -10.45 17.07
N VAL A 23 6.39 -9.91 16.67
CA VAL A 23 5.11 -10.20 17.32
C VAL A 23 4.02 -10.45 16.30
N ARG A 24 3.24 -11.52 16.44
CA ARG A 24 1.95 -11.66 15.78
C ARG A 24 0.91 -10.83 16.53
N ILE A 25 0.23 -9.93 15.83
CA ILE A 25 -0.75 -8.98 16.40
C ILE A 25 -2.21 -9.31 16.04
N THR A 26 -2.45 -10.46 15.39
CA THR A 26 -3.80 -10.94 15.08
C THR A 26 -4.04 -12.38 15.52
N ASP A 27 -5.29 -12.69 15.85
CA ASP A 27 -5.73 -14.01 16.28
C ASP A 27 -5.51 -15.08 15.18
N PRO A 28 -4.81 -16.20 15.47
CA PRO A 28 -4.62 -17.30 14.53
C PRO A 28 -5.89 -18.03 14.09
N ALA A 29 -7.02 -17.85 14.77
CA ALA A 29 -8.29 -18.42 14.37
C ALA A 29 -8.81 -17.83 13.04
N TYR A 30 -8.41 -16.61 12.69
CA TYR A 30 -8.94 -15.87 11.55
C TYR A 30 -7.86 -15.50 10.54
N ALA A 31 -8.22 -15.49 9.26
CA ALA A 31 -7.35 -14.90 8.25
C ALA A 31 -7.40 -13.37 8.42
N CYS A 32 -6.21 -12.78 8.48
CA CYS A 32 -6.02 -11.35 8.59
C CYS A 32 -4.89 -10.91 7.67
N ASN A 33 -5.02 -9.73 7.09
CA ASN A 33 -3.96 -9.06 6.35
C ASN A 33 -3.88 -7.61 6.78
N HIS A 34 -2.67 -7.06 6.76
CA HIS A 34 -2.53 -5.61 6.83
C HIS A 34 -2.84 -5.01 5.45
N LEU A 35 -2.84 -3.68 5.36
CA LEU A 35 -3.22 -2.96 4.14
C LEU A 35 -2.19 -3.14 3.00
N TYR A 36 -2.51 -2.67 1.80
CA TYR A 36 -1.57 -2.73 0.67
C TYR A 36 -0.30 -1.92 0.94
N PHE A 37 0.84 -2.30 0.36
CA PHE A 37 2.16 -1.73 0.70
C PHE A 37 2.35 -0.23 0.40
N HIS A 38 1.47 0.39 -0.40
CA HIS A 38 1.47 1.84 -0.61
C HIS A 38 0.77 2.61 0.53
N ASN A 39 0.08 1.90 1.42
CA ASN A 39 -0.63 2.44 2.57
C ASN A 39 0.01 1.96 3.86
N ARG A 40 0.02 2.82 4.86
CA ARG A 40 0.42 2.42 6.20
C ARG A 40 -0.78 1.91 6.95
N SER A 41 -0.64 0.73 7.53
CA SER A 41 -1.63 0.16 8.43
C SER A 41 -1.66 0.89 9.77
N PHE A 42 -0.55 1.49 10.21
CA PHE A 42 -0.54 2.34 11.40
C PHE A 42 -1.34 3.63 11.20
N THR A 43 -2.03 4.09 12.25
CA THR A 43 -2.50 5.47 12.34
C THR A 43 -1.30 6.44 12.40
N PRO A 44 -1.45 7.71 12.00
CA PRO A 44 -0.36 8.68 11.99
C PRO A 44 0.35 8.87 13.34
N ASP A 45 -0.34 8.59 14.45
CA ASP A 45 0.21 8.64 15.80
C ASP A 45 0.83 7.32 16.29
N ASP A 46 0.87 6.29 15.43
CA ASP A 46 1.33 4.93 15.71
C ASP A 46 0.59 4.22 16.86
N LYS A 47 -0.56 4.70 17.31
CA LYS A 47 -1.28 4.09 18.45
C LYS A 47 -2.20 2.94 18.03
N LYS A 48 -2.61 2.91 16.77
CA LYS A 48 -3.54 1.93 16.27
C LYS A 48 -3.10 1.36 14.93
N ILE A 49 -3.61 0.17 14.62
CA ILE A 49 -3.36 -0.53 13.37
C ILE A 49 -4.69 -0.85 12.70
N ILE A 50 -4.86 -0.40 11.47
CA ILE A 50 -5.96 -0.76 10.58
C ILE A 50 -5.54 -1.99 9.78
N PHE A 51 -6.40 -3.00 9.77
CA PHE A 51 -6.15 -4.25 9.05
C PHE A 51 -7.47 -4.84 8.56
N GLU A 52 -7.38 -5.87 7.74
CA GLU A 52 -8.55 -6.58 7.23
C GLU A 52 -8.63 -7.99 7.81
N SER A 53 -9.85 -8.49 7.99
CA SER A 53 -10.07 -9.85 8.46
C SER A 53 -11.37 -10.43 7.91
N THR A 54 -11.36 -11.74 7.70
CA THR A 54 -12.54 -12.52 7.28
C THR A 54 -13.34 -13.09 8.45
N ARG A 55 -13.06 -12.65 9.68
CA ARG A 55 -13.64 -13.23 10.91
C ARG A 55 -15.18 -13.16 10.98
N ASP A 56 -15.79 -12.23 10.26
CA ASP A 56 -17.24 -12.04 10.18
C ASP A 56 -17.83 -12.56 8.85
N GLY A 57 -17.16 -13.50 8.20
CA GLY A 57 -17.63 -14.17 6.97
C GLY A 57 -17.36 -13.43 5.66
N GLY A 58 -16.99 -12.15 5.70
CA GLY A 58 -16.51 -11.34 4.57
C GLY A 58 -15.27 -10.54 4.94
N ASN A 59 -14.54 -10.02 3.94
CA ASN A 59 -13.36 -9.18 4.20
C ASN A 59 -13.83 -7.81 4.71
N ASN A 60 -13.53 -7.51 5.98
CA ASN A 60 -13.94 -6.28 6.64
C ASN A 60 -12.74 -5.56 7.25
N LEU A 61 -12.86 -4.25 7.45
CA LEU A 61 -11.87 -3.44 8.14
C LEU A 61 -12.02 -3.58 9.65
N PHE A 62 -10.87 -3.67 10.33
CA PHE A 62 -10.74 -3.73 11.77
C PHE A 62 -9.67 -2.75 12.22
N GLU A 63 -9.80 -2.30 13.47
CA GLU A 63 -8.82 -1.48 14.17
C GLU A 63 -8.31 -2.26 15.38
N LEU A 64 -6.99 -2.32 15.56
CA LEU A 64 -6.34 -2.78 16.79
C LEU A 64 -5.79 -1.55 17.53
N ASP A 65 -6.21 -1.34 18.78
CA ASP A 65 -5.60 -0.37 19.68
C ASP A 65 -4.40 -1.01 20.40
N LEU A 66 -3.21 -0.41 20.25
CA LEU A 66 -1.97 -0.98 20.79
C LEU A 66 -1.79 -0.75 22.29
N SER A 67 -2.61 0.10 22.91
CA SER A 67 -2.52 0.37 24.35
C SER A 67 -3.11 -0.75 25.21
N ASP A 68 -4.16 -1.39 24.72
CA ASP A 68 -4.90 -2.45 25.44
C ASP A 68 -5.15 -3.73 24.63
N ASN A 69 -4.71 -3.76 23.36
CA ASN A 69 -4.93 -4.85 22.40
C ASN A 69 -6.42 -5.14 22.12
N SER A 70 -7.28 -4.14 22.28
CA SER A 70 -8.66 -4.22 21.83
C SER A 70 -8.72 -4.17 20.31
N VAL A 71 -9.56 -5.01 19.73
CA VAL A 71 -9.82 -5.10 18.29
C VAL A 71 -11.28 -4.78 18.04
N ARG A 72 -11.54 -3.71 17.30
CA ARG A 72 -12.88 -3.25 16.96
C ARG A 72 -13.17 -3.44 15.47
N GLN A 73 -14.35 -3.96 15.15
CA GLN A 73 -14.83 -4.07 13.76
C GLN A 73 -15.31 -2.72 13.24
N LEU A 74 -14.80 -2.27 12.09
CA LEU A 74 -15.11 -0.96 11.51
C LEU A 74 -16.21 -1.03 10.42
N THR A 75 -16.22 -2.10 9.63
CA THR A 75 -17.17 -2.29 8.53
C THR A 75 -17.88 -3.63 8.61
N GLU A 76 -19.04 -3.74 7.97
CA GLU A 76 -19.77 -4.99 7.79
C GLU A 76 -20.61 -4.97 6.51
N GLY A 77 -21.00 -6.14 6.00
CA GLY A 77 -21.99 -6.26 4.92
C GLY A 77 -21.52 -5.91 3.51
N TYR A 78 -20.22 -5.67 3.29
CA TYR A 78 -19.66 -5.34 1.98
C TYR A 78 -18.77 -6.44 1.40
N GLN A 79 -18.61 -6.39 0.07
CA GLN A 79 -17.44 -6.96 -0.61
C GLN A 79 -16.49 -5.80 -0.92
N LEU A 80 -15.43 -5.66 -0.13
CA LEU A 80 -14.46 -4.59 -0.34
C LEU A 80 -13.72 -4.81 -1.67
N ASP A 81 -13.65 -3.75 -2.48
CA ASP A 81 -13.02 -3.81 -3.81
C ASP A 81 -11.48 -3.97 -3.73
N TYR A 82 -10.88 -3.58 -2.60
CA TYR A 82 -9.44 -3.65 -2.25
C TYR A 82 -9.27 -3.30 -0.76
N PHE A 83 -8.03 -3.08 -0.34
CA PHE A 83 -7.63 -2.63 0.99
C PHE A 83 -8.24 -1.28 1.42
N GLY A 84 -8.29 -1.02 2.73
CA GLY A 84 -8.58 0.31 3.28
C GLY A 84 -7.43 1.31 3.11
N TYR A 85 -7.75 2.59 3.27
CA TYR A 85 -6.82 3.73 3.14
C TYR A 85 -7.03 4.70 4.31
N PRO A 86 -6.21 4.67 5.37
CA PRO A 86 -6.34 5.58 6.50
C PRO A 86 -6.16 7.04 6.10
N SER A 87 -6.96 7.93 6.69
CA SER A 87 -6.79 9.37 6.51
C SER A 87 -5.52 9.87 7.21
N ARG A 88 -4.95 10.96 6.70
CA ARG A 88 -3.69 11.53 7.20
C ARG A 88 -3.81 12.16 8.59
N ASP A 89 -5.03 12.47 9.02
CA ASP A 89 -5.34 12.93 10.38
C ASP A 89 -5.69 11.78 11.34
N GLY A 90 -5.73 10.53 10.86
CA GLY A 90 -6.01 9.34 11.67
C GLY A 90 -7.44 9.23 12.16
N LYS A 91 -8.39 9.98 11.59
CA LYS A 91 -9.80 9.98 12.02
C LYS A 91 -10.71 9.07 11.22
N LYS A 92 -10.34 8.75 9.98
CA LYS A 92 -11.20 8.00 9.05
C LYS A 92 -10.39 6.96 8.29
N VAL A 93 -11.10 6.00 7.71
CA VAL A 93 -10.55 5.07 6.72
C VAL A 93 -11.41 5.14 5.47
N PHE A 94 -10.80 5.42 4.32
CA PHE A 94 -11.45 5.32 3.01
C PHE A 94 -11.41 3.87 2.52
N PHE A 95 -12.43 3.44 1.78
CA PHE A 95 -12.48 2.11 1.18
C PHE A 95 -13.38 2.10 -0.06
N GLY A 96 -13.11 1.17 -0.98
CA GLY A 96 -13.93 0.93 -2.16
C GLY A 96 -14.98 -0.14 -1.89
N ALA A 97 -16.25 0.14 -2.18
CA ALA A 97 -17.34 -0.84 -2.13
C ALA A 97 -18.51 -0.36 -2.99
N ASP A 98 -19.20 -1.30 -3.64
CA ASP A 98 -20.37 -1.04 -4.49
C ASP A 98 -20.09 -0.01 -5.60
N GLY A 99 -18.88 -0.05 -6.16
CA GLY A 99 -18.43 0.90 -7.18
C GLY A 99 -18.34 2.36 -6.70
N CYS A 100 -18.27 2.58 -5.38
CA CYS A 100 -18.08 3.87 -4.73
C CYS A 100 -16.81 3.88 -3.89
N ILE A 101 -16.25 5.07 -3.64
CA ILE A 101 -15.39 5.29 -2.48
C ILE A 101 -16.26 5.74 -1.31
N LYS A 102 -16.13 5.05 -0.18
CA LYS A 102 -16.76 5.38 1.10
C LYS A 102 -15.70 5.72 2.14
N THR A 103 -16.11 6.32 3.25
CA THR A 103 -15.31 6.43 4.48
C THR A 103 -16.05 5.83 5.65
N VAL A 104 -15.31 5.32 6.63
CA VAL A 104 -15.81 5.09 7.98
C VAL A 104 -15.06 5.99 8.96
N ASP A 105 -15.80 6.67 9.84
CA ASP A 105 -15.23 7.44 10.95
C ASP A 105 -14.77 6.50 12.07
N LEU A 106 -13.54 6.67 12.55
CA LEU A 106 -12.96 5.80 13.58
C LEU A 106 -13.53 6.10 14.97
N GLU A 107 -14.17 7.22 15.23
CA GLU A 107 -14.83 7.47 16.51
C GLU A 107 -16.27 6.96 16.47
N THR A 108 -17.05 7.44 15.51
CA THR A 108 -18.51 7.24 15.47
C THR A 108 -18.95 5.99 14.70
N LEU A 109 -18.06 5.41 13.88
CA LEU A 109 -18.37 4.38 12.90
C LEU A 109 -19.37 4.81 11.82
N GLU A 110 -19.68 6.10 11.72
CA GLU A 110 -20.54 6.60 10.64
C GLU A 110 -19.85 6.41 9.28
N GLU A 111 -20.62 5.97 8.30
CA GLU A 111 -20.15 5.80 6.93
C GLU A 111 -20.71 6.87 6.01
N GLU A 112 -19.88 7.33 5.08
CA GLU A 112 -20.23 8.36 4.09
C GLU A 112 -19.72 7.95 2.71
N ILE A 113 -20.49 8.24 1.66
CA ILE A 113 -20.04 8.08 0.28
C ILE A 113 -19.30 9.34 -0.15
N ILE A 114 -18.04 9.18 -0.55
CA ILE A 114 -17.16 10.29 -0.98
C ILE A 114 -17.17 10.44 -2.50
N VAL A 115 -17.12 9.32 -3.21
CA VAL A 115 -17.11 9.29 -4.68
C VAL A 115 -18.07 8.22 -5.15
N ARG A 116 -19.00 8.59 -6.03
CA ARG A 116 -19.81 7.64 -6.80
C ARG A 116 -19.40 7.76 -8.27
N ALA A 117 -18.52 6.87 -8.72
CA ALA A 117 -17.98 6.96 -10.07
C ALA A 117 -19.06 6.79 -11.16
N GLN A 118 -20.18 6.11 -10.86
CA GLN A 118 -21.33 5.98 -11.75
C GLN A 118 -21.97 7.33 -12.09
N ASP A 119 -21.91 8.33 -11.20
CA ASP A 119 -22.47 9.66 -11.44
C ASP A 119 -21.62 10.45 -12.45
N LEU A 120 -20.33 10.11 -12.55
CA LEU A 120 -19.36 10.78 -13.41
C LEU A 120 -19.21 10.09 -14.78
N VAL A 121 -19.24 8.75 -14.79
CA VAL A 121 -18.89 7.93 -15.98
C VAL A 121 -20.11 7.18 -16.53
N GLY A 122 -21.13 6.94 -15.71
CA GLY A 122 -22.33 6.18 -16.05
C GLY A 122 -22.41 4.79 -15.39
N PRO A 123 -23.53 4.07 -15.60
CA PRO A 123 -23.87 2.84 -14.86
C PRO A 123 -22.96 1.64 -15.16
N LYS A 124 -22.09 1.75 -16.16
CA LYS A 124 -21.12 0.69 -16.52
C LYS A 124 -19.92 0.59 -15.57
N VAL A 125 -19.76 1.53 -14.64
CA VAL A 125 -18.69 1.44 -13.63
C VAL A 125 -18.96 0.26 -12.71
N THR A 126 -18.12 -0.76 -12.81
CA THR A 126 -18.19 -1.97 -11.99
C THR A 126 -17.33 -1.89 -10.74
N LYS A 127 -16.32 -0.99 -10.73
CA LYS A 127 -15.38 -0.83 -9.63
C LYS A 127 -14.90 0.60 -9.47
N CYS A 128 -14.76 1.05 -8.23
CA CYS A 128 -14.09 2.29 -7.87
C CYS A 128 -13.23 2.05 -6.63
N SER A 129 -11.93 2.30 -6.72
CA SER A 129 -10.98 1.88 -5.69
C SER A 129 -9.69 2.71 -5.70
N GLY A 130 -8.70 2.35 -4.87
CA GLY A 130 -7.46 3.12 -4.77
C GLY A 130 -7.67 4.49 -4.13
N ALA A 131 -8.39 4.58 -3.01
CA ALA A 131 -8.77 5.85 -2.38
C ALA A 131 -7.61 6.51 -1.63
N PHE A 132 -6.62 7.05 -2.33
CA PHE A 132 -5.42 7.62 -1.73
C PHE A 132 -5.61 9.11 -1.41
N PRO A 133 -5.59 9.52 -0.12
CA PRO A 133 -5.68 10.93 0.24
C PRO A 133 -4.35 11.65 -0.01
N SER A 134 -4.43 12.93 -0.40
CA SER A 134 -3.27 13.83 -0.41
C SER A 134 -2.74 14.00 1.02
N TRP A 135 -1.46 14.35 1.13
CA TRP A 135 -0.79 14.39 2.43
C TRP A 135 -1.27 15.54 3.33
N ASP A 136 -1.78 16.61 2.74
CA ASP A 136 -2.50 17.68 3.45
C ASP A 136 -3.95 17.33 3.80
N GLY A 137 -4.44 16.15 3.41
CA GLY A 137 -5.80 15.68 3.68
C GLY A 137 -6.91 16.40 2.92
N LYS A 138 -6.60 17.21 1.89
CA LYS A 138 -7.60 18.03 1.19
C LYS A 138 -8.16 17.39 -0.07
N LYS A 139 -7.42 16.48 -0.70
CA LYS A 139 -7.83 15.79 -1.92
C LYS A 139 -7.80 14.28 -1.75
N LEU A 140 -8.53 13.60 -2.61
CA LEU A 140 -8.52 12.15 -2.76
C LEU A 140 -8.35 11.81 -4.23
N VAL A 141 -7.46 10.87 -4.55
CA VAL A 141 -7.40 10.25 -5.88
C VAL A 141 -7.96 8.83 -5.76
N CYS A 142 -8.67 8.39 -6.79
CA CYS A 142 -9.12 7.01 -6.95
C CYS A 142 -9.16 6.63 -8.42
N PHE A 143 -9.21 5.33 -8.71
CA PHE A 143 -9.42 4.81 -10.06
C PHE A 143 -10.80 4.16 -10.19
N TYR A 144 -11.30 4.07 -11.42
CA TYR A 144 -12.49 3.30 -11.76
C TYR A 144 -12.24 2.33 -12.90
N GLU A 145 -13.07 1.28 -12.98
CA GLU A 145 -13.14 0.33 -14.10
C GLU A 145 -14.57 0.31 -14.64
N ALA A 146 -14.69 0.45 -15.96
CA ALA A 146 -15.94 0.69 -16.67
C ALA A 146 -15.85 0.20 -18.12
N ASP A 147 -15.86 -1.13 -18.31
CA ASP A 147 -15.60 -1.83 -19.58
C ASP A 147 -16.05 -1.05 -20.85
N PRO A 148 -15.13 -0.76 -21.80
CA PRO A 148 -13.69 -1.07 -21.81
C PRO A 148 -12.80 -0.04 -21.08
N ASP A 149 -13.40 0.97 -20.45
CA ASP A 149 -12.69 2.15 -19.96
C ASP A 149 -12.16 2.02 -18.54
N TYR A 150 -11.10 2.76 -18.30
CA TYR A 150 -10.47 2.99 -17.01
C TYR A 150 -10.22 4.49 -16.85
N GLY A 151 -10.08 4.94 -15.61
CA GLY A 151 -9.72 6.33 -15.38
C GLY A 151 -9.39 6.67 -13.95
N LEU A 152 -8.88 7.88 -13.77
CA LEU A 152 -8.57 8.46 -12.48
C LEU A 152 -9.54 9.60 -12.17
N ILE A 153 -10.02 9.63 -10.94
CA ILE A 153 -10.85 10.69 -10.40
C ILE A 153 -10.08 11.37 -9.27
N VAL A 154 -9.98 12.70 -9.31
CA VAL A 154 -9.52 13.52 -8.19
C VAL A 154 -10.72 14.23 -7.58
N THR A 155 -10.85 14.16 -6.26
CA THR A 155 -11.95 14.75 -5.49
C THR A 155 -11.41 15.72 -4.47
N ASP A 156 -11.96 16.94 -4.43
CA ASP A 156 -11.77 17.86 -3.31
C ASP A 156 -12.65 17.43 -2.14
N LEU A 157 -12.03 17.15 -0.99
CA LEU A 157 -12.74 16.58 0.16
C LEU A 157 -13.61 17.60 0.90
N ALA A 158 -13.34 18.90 0.75
CA ALA A 158 -14.14 19.94 1.39
C ALA A 158 -15.38 20.30 0.56
N THR A 159 -15.23 20.43 -0.77
CA THR A 159 -16.34 20.80 -1.66
C THR A 159 -17.13 19.61 -2.19
N ARG A 160 -16.57 18.39 -2.10
CA ARG A 160 -17.06 17.16 -2.75
C ARG A 160 -17.07 17.23 -4.28
N GLU A 161 -16.34 18.18 -4.87
CA GLU A 161 -16.20 18.26 -6.32
C GLU A 161 -15.24 17.15 -6.81
N ALA A 162 -15.74 16.24 -7.64
CA ALA A 162 -14.99 15.15 -8.23
C ALA A 162 -14.79 15.35 -9.75
N LYS A 163 -13.57 15.16 -10.25
CA LYS A 163 -13.20 15.34 -11.66
C LYS A 163 -12.45 14.14 -12.18
N ILE A 164 -12.82 13.70 -13.38
CA ILE A 164 -12.05 12.71 -14.14
C ILE A 164 -10.83 13.43 -14.72
N ILE A 165 -9.63 12.97 -14.37
CA ILE A 165 -8.36 13.52 -14.87
C ILE A 165 -7.69 12.63 -15.92
N ILE A 166 -8.08 11.35 -15.97
CA ILE A 166 -7.69 10.40 -17.01
C ILE A 166 -8.91 9.54 -17.37
N HIS A 167 -9.12 9.29 -18.65
CA HIS A 167 -10.11 8.36 -19.18
C HIS A 167 -9.57 7.70 -20.45
N GLY A 168 -9.67 6.38 -20.54
CA GLY A 168 -9.31 5.63 -21.75
C GLY A 168 -9.33 4.12 -21.55
N GLU A 169 -9.00 3.38 -22.61
CA GLU A 169 -9.12 1.91 -22.64
C GLU A 169 -7.93 1.17 -22.01
N GLN A 170 -6.86 1.88 -21.66
CA GLN A 170 -5.67 1.28 -21.05
C GLN A 170 -5.88 1.09 -19.54
N PRO A 171 -5.85 -0.16 -19.01
CA PRO A 171 -5.94 -0.40 -17.59
C PRO A 171 -4.94 0.43 -16.79
N LEU A 172 -5.40 1.05 -15.70
CA LEU A 172 -4.57 1.83 -14.80
C LEU A 172 -4.99 1.66 -13.34
N ARG A 173 -4.01 1.67 -12.44
CA ARG A 173 -4.17 1.54 -10.97
C ARG A 173 -3.02 2.27 -10.26
N HIS A 174 -2.78 1.92 -8.99
CA HIS A 174 -1.61 2.34 -8.20
C HIS A 174 -1.41 3.87 -8.12
N CYS A 175 -2.50 4.64 -8.17
CA CYS A 175 -2.41 6.09 -8.04
C CYS A 175 -1.97 6.51 -6.64
N GLN A 176 -1.07 7.49 -6.49
CA GLN A 176 -0.62 7.99 -5.18
C GLN A 176 -0.25 9.47 -5.28
N PHE A 177 -0.66 10.27 -4.29
CA PHE A 177 -0.16 11.64 -4.14
C PHE A 177 1.28 11.66 -3.63
N CYS A 178 2.06 12.58 -4.19
CA CYS A 178 3.38 12.91 -3.70
C CYS A 178 3.32 13.46 -2.26
N PRO A 179 4.14 12.96 -1.32
CA PRO A 179 4.19 13.39 0.08
C PRO A 179 4.28 14.88 0.38
N ASN A 180 4.97 15.64 -0.45
CA ASN A 180 5.20 17.08 -0.24
C ASN A 180 4.47 17.96 -1.27
N ASP A 181 3.69 17.36 -2.18
CA ASP A 181 3.04 18.06 -3.28
C ASP A 181 1.66 17.44 -3.56
N SER A 182 0.62 18.06 -3.00
CA SER A 182 -0.79 17.69 -3.21
C SER A 182 -1.30 17.98 -4.63
N ASN A 183 -0.45 18.43 -5.54
CA ASN A 183 -0.74 18.60 -6.96
C ASN A 183 -0.01 17.58 -7.83
N LEU A 184 0.93 16.78 -7.32
CA LEU A 184 1.64 15.76 -8.10
C LEU A 184 1.17 14.35 -7.72
N LEU A 185 0.87 13.55 -8.72
CA LEU A 185 0.45 12.17 -8.62
C LEU A 185 1.42 11.27 -9.38
N VAL A 186 1.60 10.04 -8.88
CA VAL A 186 2.04 8.91 -9.70
C VAL A 186 0.83 8.01 -9.96
N TYR A 187 0.78 7.35 -11.12
CA TYR A 187 -0.09 6.20 -11.39
C TYR A 187 0.63 5.18 -12.26
N ALA A 188 0.05 3.98 -12.36
CA ALA A 188 0.61 2.92 -13.20
C ALA A 188 -0.40 2.38 -14.21
N HIS A 189 0.07 2.07 -15.42
CA HIS A 189 -0.67 1.23 -16.35
C HIS A 189 -0.49 -0.24 -16.02
N GLU A 190 -1.61 -0.98 -15.99
CA GLU A 190 -1.63 -2.41 -15.73
C GLU A 190 -1.65 -3.21 -17.04
N GLY A 191 -0.98 -4.36 -17.03
CA GLY A 191 -0.90 -5.25 -18.17
C GLY A 191 0.35 -6.12 -18.12
N THR A 192 0.48 -7.02 -19.10
CA THR A 192 1.71 -7.80 -19.24
C THR A 192 2.84 -6.91 -19.77
N TRP A 193 4.07 -7.23 -19.40
CA TRP A 193 5.23 -6.40 -19.71
C TRP A 193 5.44 -6.18 -21.22
N GLU A 194 5.03 -7.14 -22.05
CA GLU A 194 5.10 -7.02 -23.52
C GLU A 194 4.14 -5.97 -24.08
N LYS A 195 3.09 -5.61 -23.33
CA LYS A 195 2.08 -4.63 -23.74
C LYS A 195 2.30 -3.26 -23.10
N ILE A 196 2.99 -3.20 -21.96
CA ILE A 196 3.19 -1.97 -21.19
C ILE A 196 4.63 -1.50 -21.37
N GLN A 197 4.85 -0.62 -22.34
CA GLN A 197 6.16 0.00 -22.58
C GLN A 197 6.57 0.92 -21.42
N ALA A 198 5.65 1.69 -20.85
CA ALA A 198 5.95 2.54 -19.69
C ALA A 198 4.87 2.39 -18.63
N ARG A 199 5.20 1.69 -17.54
CA ARG A 199 4.28 1.43 -16.43
C ARG A 199 3.99 2.71 -15.64
N MET A 200 5.02 3.43 -15.20
CA MET A 200 4.90 4.52 -14.22
C MET A 200 4.79 5.89 -14.88
N TRP A 201 3.81 6.68 -14.46
CA TRP A 201 3.52 8.01 -14.99
C TRP A 201 3.34 9.02 -13.86
N LEU A 202 3.79 10.24 -14.11
CA LEU A 202 3.53 11.41 -13.27
C LEU A 202 2.48 12.30 -13.94
N ILE A 203 1.56 12.82 -13.15
CA ILE A 203 0.49 13.71 -13.63
C ILE A 203 0.11 14.70 -12.54
N HIS A 204 -0.41 15.87 -12.92
CA HIS A 204 -0.97 16.80 -11.96
C HIS A 204 -2.40 16.46 -11.56
N ALA A 205 -2.83 16.95 -10.40
CA ALA A 205 -4.17 16.71 -9.87
C ALA A 205 -5.29 17.34 -10.71
N ASP A 206 -4.96 18.22 -11.66
CA ASP A 206 -5.86 18.79 -12.67
C ASP A 206 -5.82 18.05 -14.02
N GLY A 207 -5.02 16.99 -14.14
CA GLY A 207 -4.82 16.22 -15.37
C GLY A 207 -3.72 16.76 -16.29
N SER A 208 -3.13 17.91 -15.99
CA SER A 208 -2.03 18.47 -16.77
C SER A 208 -0.70 17.75 -16.49
N GLY A 209 0.32 18.00 -17.31
CA GLY A 209 1.68 17.49 -17.07
C GLY A 209 1.82 15.96 -17.12
N ASN A 210 0.87 15.24 -17.72
CA ASN A 210 0.91 13.78 -17.84
C ASN A 210 2.14 13.32 -18.63
N ARG A 211 3.09 12.68 -17.95
CA ARG A 211 4.38 12.26 -18.53
C ARG A 211 4.86 10.95 -17.92
N ARG A 212 5.66 10.21 -18.67
CA ARG A 212 6.33 9.00 -18.17
C ARG A 212 7.38 9.38 -17.12
N VAL A 213 7.56 8.51 -16.13
CA VAL A 213 8.70 8.60 -15.18
C VAL A 213 10.01 8.31 -15.93
N ARG A 214 9.97 7.34 -16.83
CA ARG A 214 11.12 6.84 -17.58
C ARG A 214 10.67 6.28 -18.91
N ASP A 215 11.56 6.32 -19.89
CA ASP A 215 11.40 5.57 -21.12
C ASP A 215 11.77 4.09 -20.89
N HIS A 216 11.23 3.20 -21.72
CA HIS A 216 11.67 1.81 -21.77
C HIS A 216 12.92 1.74 -22.62
N ASP A 217 13.93 0.97 -22.21
CA ASP A 217 15.00 0.63 -23.14
C ASP A 217 14.48 -0.50 -24.04
N ASP A 218 14.34 -0.26 -25.35
CA ASP A 218 13.72 -1.19 -26.31
C ASP A 218 14.53 -2.49 -26.51
N GLY A 219 15.70 -2.61 -25.88
CA GLY A 219 16.66 -3.71 -26.07
C GLY A 219 16.63 -4.82 -25.02
N ASP A 220 16.12 -4.55 -23.82
CA ASP A 220 16.17 -5.50 -22.69
C ASP A 220 14.80 -5.66 -22.03
N TYR A 221 14.49 -6.86 -21.54
CA TYR A 221 13.28 -7.18 -20.78
C TYR A 221 13.28 -6.47 -19.41
N GLU A 222 13.14 -5.14 -19.42
CA GLU A 222 13.21 -4.32 -18.22
C GLU A 222 11.84 -4.16 -17.57
N ALA A 223 11.54 -4.98 -16.56
CA ALA A 223 10.29 -4.89 -15.83
C ALA A 223 10.45 -4.02 -14.58
N ALA A 224 9.93 -2.79 -14.62
CA ALA A 224 9.87 -1.88 -13.47
C ALA A 224 8.45 -1.87 -12.87
N GLY A 225 8.34 -1.98 -11.55
CA GLY A 225 7.07 -1.92 -10.83
C GLY A 225 7.25 -1.81 -9.32
N HIS A 226 6.15 -2.03 -8.57
CA HIS A 226 6.09 -1.85 -7.12
C HIS A 226 6.48 -0.44 -6.68
N GLU A 227 6.02 0.54 -7.45
CA GLU A 227 6.32 1.95 -7.27
C GLU A 227 5.65 2.59 -6.05
N PHE A 228 6.42 3.30 -5.23
CA PHE A 228 5.90 4.02 -4.07
C PHE A 228 6.74 5.26 -3.75
N TRP A 229 6.10 6.26 -3.13
CA TRP A 229 6.81 7.48 -2.74
C TRP A 229 7.64 7.30 -1.47
N GLY A 230 8.86 7.82 -1.48
CA GLY A 230 9.62 8.14 -0.28
C GLY A 230 9.00 9.31 0.47
N ASN A 231 9.21 9.37 1.79
CA ASN A 231 8.43 10.26 2.67
C ASN A 231 8.70 11.75 2.47
N THR A 232 9.84 12.07 1.87
CA THR A 232 10.22 13.44 1.53
C THR A 232 9.52 13.96 0.28
N GLY A 233 8.88 13.09 -0.53
CA GLY A 233 8.29 13.43 -1.83
C GLY A 233 9.28 13.74 -2.95
N LYS A 234 10.59 13.55 -2.72
CA LYS A 234 11.63 13.77 -3.74
C LYS A 234 11.92 12.53 -4.57
N ARG A 235 11.68 11.35 -4.01
CA ARG A 235 12.07 10.06 -4.60
C ARG A 235 10.84 9.17 -4.75
N LEU A 236 10.63 8.70 -5.97
CA LEU A 236 9.71 7.62 -6.27
C LEU A 236 10.52 6.32 -6.37
N TYR A 237 10.40 5.45 -5.38
CA TYR A 237 11.10 4.18 -5.31
C TYR A 237 10.34 3.11 -6.12
N PHE A 238 11.07 2.14 -6.65
CA PHE A 238 10.51 1.01 -7.39
C PHE A 238 11.54 -0.12 -7.50
N THR A 239 11.06 -1.29 -7.87
CA THR A 239 11.89 -2.45 -8.18
C THR A 239 11.97 -2.62 -9.69
N VAL A 240 13.17 -2.87 -10.19
CA VAL A 240 13.41 -3.06 -11.62
C VAL A 240 14.19 -4.33 -11.90
N ARG A 241 13.72 -5.11 -12.88
CA ARG A 241 14.41 -6.31 -13.35
C ARG A 241 15.22 -6.00 -14.59
N ARG A 242 16.50 -6.34 -14.63
CA ARG A 242 17.40 -6.16 -15.77
C ARG A 242 18.28 -7.39 -15.91
N GLU A 243 18.41 -7.92 -17.13
CA GLU A 243 19.26 -9.09 -17.40
C GLU A 243 19.06 -10.27 -16.43
N GLY A 244 17.82 -10.50 -15.99
CA GLY A 244 17.46 -11.57 -15.04
C GLY A 244 17.76 -11.28 -13.56
N LYS A 245 18.30 -10.11 -13.24
CA LYS A 245 18.58 -9.62 -11.88
C LYS A 245 17.52 -8.63 -11.42
N VAL A 246 17.40 -8.45 -10.11
CA VAL A 246 16.44 -7.54 -9.47
C VAL A 246 17.20 -6.44 -8.76
N PHE A 247 16.82 -5.19 -9.02
CA PHE A 247 17.42 -4.01 -8.41
C PHE A 247 16.37 -3.17 -7.71
N PHE A 248 16.75 -2.59 -6.58
CA PHE A 248 16.00 -1.51 -5.95
C PHE A 248 16.49 -0.18 -6.51
N SER A 249 15.58 0.66 -6.98
CA SER A 249 15.87 1.93 -7.66
C SER A 249 14.96 3.04 -7.16
N TYR A 250 15.31 4.28 -7.44
CA TYR A 250 14.39 5.40 -7.35
C TYR A 250 14.53 6.36 -8.52
N PHE A 251 13.46 7.09 -8.79
CA PHE A 251 13.47 8.26 -9.65
C PHE A 251 13.43 9.52 -8.78
N ASP A 252 14.44 10.38 -8.92
CA ASP A 252 14.45 11.70 -8.29
C ASP A 252 13.65 12.68 -9.15
N VAL A 253 12.53 13.16 -8.63
CA VAL A 253 11.65 14.06 -9.40
C VAL A 253 12.21 15.47 -9.54
N THR A 254 13.16 15.85 -8.69
CA THR A 254 13.78 17.19 -8.74
C THR A 254 14.93 17.23 -9.73
N GLU A 255 15.68 16.14 -9.86
CA GLU A 255 16.76 16.00 -10.83
C GLU A 255 16.28 15.39 -12.16
N ASN A 256 15.05 14.86 -12.19
CA ASN A 256 14.46 14.14 -13.32
C ASN A 256 15.37 13.00 -13.79
N LYS A 257 15.81 12.17 -12.84
CA LYS A 257 16.84 11.16 -13.05
C LYS A 257 16.55 9.88 -12.26
N GLU A 258 16.74 8.73 -12.92
CA GLU A 258 16.75 7.43 -12.25
C GLU A 258 18.12 7.14 -11.61
N VAL A 259 18.09 6.57 -10.41
CA VAL A 259 19.26 6.04 -9.70
C VAL A 259 18.98 4.59 -9.28
N THR A 260 19.85 3.69 -9.73
CA THR A 260 19.87 2.29 -9.28
C THR A 260 20.71 2.18 -8.01
N MET A 261 20.15 1.58 -6.97
CA MET A 261 20.78 1.53 -5.65
C MET A 261 21.59 0.25 -5.45
N PHE A 262 20.92 -0.90 -5.39
CA PHE A 262 21.56 -2.18 -5.10
C PHE A 262 20.81 -3.35 -5.75
N GLU A 263 21.56 -4.42 -6.05
CA GLU A 263 21.01 -5.70 -6.50
C GLU A 263 20.52 -6.48 -5.28
N LEU A 264 19.22 -6.74 -5.19
CA LEU A 264 18.63 -7.57 -4.16
C LEU A 264 17.34 -8.18 -4.69
N ASP A 265 17.22 -9.50 -4.57
CA ASP A 265 15.97 -10.18 -4.93
C ASP A 265 14.89 -9.82 -3.91
N ASN A 266 14.01 -8.93 -4.33
CA ASN A 266 12.86 -8.45 -3.58
C ASN A 266 11.61 -8.50 -4.46
N GLU A 267 10.45 -8.65 -3.81
CA GLU A 267 9.17 -8.40 -4.48
C GLU A 267 8.73 -6.98 -4.15
N HIS A 268 8.31 -6.71 -2.91
CA HIS A 268 7.84 -5.41 -2.45
C HIS A 268 8.82 -4.81 -1.46
N GLY A 269 8.83 -3.48 -1.37
CA GLY A 269 9.60 -2.78 -0.37
C GLY A 269 8.97 -1.46 0.05
N THR A 270 9.56 -0.90 1.09
CA THR A 270 9.25 0.42 1.62
C THR A 270 10.53 1.07 2.15
N VAL A 271 10.46 2.34 2.52
CA VAL A 271 11.56 3.05 3.19
C VAL A 271 11.11 3.58 4.54
N THR A 272 12.03 3.64 5.51
CA THR A 272 11.78 4.25 6.81
C THR A 272 11.43 5.73 6.69
N GLN A 273 10.79 6.30 7.71
CA GLN A 273 10.29 7.69 7.69
C GLN A 273 11.36 8.73 7.32
N ASP A 274 12.60 8.44 7.68
CA ASP A 274 13.80 9.27 7.48
C ASP A 274 14.62 8.89 6.24
N ASP A 275 14.10 7.99 5.39
CA ASP A 275 14.76 7.45 4.19
C ASP A 275 16.18 6.89 4.49
N ARG A 276 16.42 6.35 5.70
CA ARG A 276 17.70 5.70 6.06
C ARG A 276 17.78 4.24 5.66
N TYR A 277 16.67 3.51 5.75
CA TYR A 277 16.62 2.08 5.50
C TYR A 277 15.55 1.72 4.46
N VAL A 278 15.88 0.77 3.59
CA VAL A 278 14.88 0.00 2.82
C VAL A 278 14.51 -1.23 3.63
N ILE A 279 13.21 -1.55 3.68
CA ILE A 279 12.73 -2.84 4.17
C ILE A 279 11.99 -3.50 3.02
N CYS A 280 12.33 -4.75 2.72
CA CYS A 280 11.73 -5.44 1.58
C CYS A 280 11.56 -6.93 1.83
N ASP A 281 10.48 -7.48 1.25
CA ASP A 281 10.19 -8.89 1.29
C ASP A 281 10.87 -9.62 0.11
N SER A 282 11.18 -10.90 0.32
CA SER A 282 11.76 -11.74 -0.72
C SER A 282 10.95 -13.02 -0.91
N LYS A 283 10.76 -13.37 -2.18
CA LYS A 283 10.10 -14.62 -2.60
C LYS A 283 11.06 -15.78 -2.69
N ARG A 284 12.35 -15.53 -2.87
CA ARG A 284 13.39 -16.56 -2.90
C ARG A 284 14.03 -16.70 -1.53
N GLY A 285 14.79 -17.77 -1.34
CA GLY A 285 15.42 -18.09 -0.06
C GLY A 285 14.46 -18.79 0.91
N ASN A 286 14.68 -18.59 2.20
CA ASN A 286 13.94 -19.22 3.28
C ASN A 286 12.85 -18.31 3.87
N GLY A 287 12.45 -17.29 3.11
CA GLY A 287 11.42 -16.33 3.50
C GLY A 287 11.98 -15.18 4.33
N GLU A 288 13.12 -14.64 3.92
CA GLU A 288 13.76 -13.47 4.53
C GLU A 288 12.94 -12.19 4.33
N MET A 289 12.92 -11.35 5.35
CA MET A 289 12.60 -9.92 5.27
C MET A 289 13.91 -9.16 5.44
N TYR A 290 14.33 -8.42 4.42
CA TYR A 290 15.61 -7.71 4.44
C TYR A 290 15.45 -6.29 4.97
N ILE A 291 16.50 -5.82 5.64
CA ILE A 291 16.73 -4.41 5.92
C ILE A 291 18.04 -3.99 5.26
N VAL A 292 18.03 -2.87 4.54
CA VAL A 292 19.18 -2.37 3.79
C VAL A 292 19.49 -0.93 4.19
N LYS A 293 20.73 -0.64 4.56
CA LYS A 293 21.19 0.72 4.83
C LYS A 293 21.47 1.44 3.52
N ILE A 294 20.67 2.47 3.23
CA ILE A 294 20.67 3.17 1.94
C ILE A 294 22.03 3.79 1.61
N GLU A 295 22.70 4.36 2.61
CA GLU A 295 24.00 5.02 2.44
C GLU A 295 25.13 4.06 2.05
N THR A 296 25.14 2.86 2.63
CA THR A 296 26.26 1.92 2.50
C THR A 296 25.95 0.73 1.61
N GLY A 297 24.68 0.46 1.33
CA GLY A 297 24.21 -0.77 0.68
C GLY A 297 24.32 -2.01 1.57
N GLU A 298 24.57 -1.85 2.87
CA GLU A 298 24.69 -2.99 3.79
C GLU A 298 23.33 -3.69 3.95
N VAL A 299 23.29 -4.99 3.69
CA VAL A 299 22.08 -5.83 3.78
C VAL A 299 22.16 -6.73 5.01
N ARG A 300 21.09 -6.76 5.81
CA ARG A 300 20.90 -7.72 6.90
C ARG A 300 19.50 -8.33 6.81
N VAL A 301 19.29 -9.48 7.46
CA VAL A 301 17.97 -10.09 7.61
C VAL A 301 17.30 -9.52 8.85
N LEU A 302 16.23 -8.74 8.67
CA LEU A 302 15.44 -8.17 9.77
C LEU A 302 14.73 -9.28 10.56
N CYS A 303 13.98 -10.12 9.85
CA CYS A 303 13.26 -11.28 10.38
C CYS A 303 12.93 -12.24 9.23
N TYR A 304 12.25 -13.35 9.52
CA TYR A 304 11.80 -14.32 8.54
C TYR A 304 10.28 -14.27 8.39
N GLN A 305 9.82 -13.70 7.28
CA GLN A 305 8.41 -13.55 6.94
C GLN A 305 7.73 -14.90 6.59
N LYS A 306 8.45 -15.87 6.03
CA LYS A 306 7.98 -17.27 5.80
C LYS A 306 6.66 -17.45 5.02
N MET A 307 6.23 -16.48 4.23
CA MET A 307 5.10 -16.56 3.30
C MET A 307 5.28 -17.73 2.33
N SER A 308 4.18 -18.46 2.09
CA SER A 308 4.15 -19.60 1.17
C SER A 308 4.19 -19.21 -0.31
N TRP A 309 3.73 -18.00 -0.64
CA TRP A 309 3.62 -17.45 -2.00
C TRP A 309 2.75 -18.28 -2.95
N LEU A 310 1.84 -19.10 -2.41
CA LEU A 310 0.88 -19.86 -3.21
C LEU A 310 -0.01 -18.91 -4.01
N LYS A 311 -0.37 -19.28 -5.25
CA LYS A 311 -1.26 -18.44 -6.10
C LYS A 311 -2.61 -18.15 -5.43
N THR A 312 -3.11 -19.07 -4.61
CA THR A 312 -4.34 -18.90 -3.82
C THR A 312 -4.21 -17.83 -2.72
N MET A 313 -2.99 -17.38 -2.45
CA MET A 313 -2.64 -16.41 -1.41
C MET A 313 -2.24 -15.06 -2.02
N SER A 314 -2.53 -14.79 -3.29
CA SER A 314 -2.10 -13.55 -3.96
C SER A 314 -2.67 -12.26 -3.33
N LEU A 315 -3.73 -12.38 -2.51
CA LEU A 315 -4.29 -11.29 -1.70
C LEU A 315 -3.49 -11.05 -0.41
N TYR A 316 -2.74 -12.06 0.03
CA TYR A 316 -1.95 -12.11 1.26
C TYR A 316 -0.47 -12.19 0.87
N HIS A 317 0.16 -11.07 0.56
CA HIS A 317 1.62 -10.96 0.46
C HIS A 317 2.18 -10.20 1.67
N PRO A 318 3.48 -10.32 2.00
CA PRO A 318 4.04 -9.62 3.14
C PRO A 318 3.86 -8.12 3.03
N HIS A 319 4.04 -7.52 1.84
CA HIS A 319 3.67 -6.14 1.54
C HIS A 319 4.22 -5.16 2.59
N VAL A 320 5.45 -5.37 3.04
CA VAL A 320 5.96 -4.70 4.24
C VAL A 320 5.78 -3.18 4.19
N THR A 321 5.24 -2.61 5.27
CA THR A 321 5.15 -1.15 5.49
C THR A 321 5.78 -0.80 6.83
N VAL A 322 5.94 0.49 7.11
CA VAL A 322 6.54 0.98 8.36
C VAL A 322 5.62 1.90 9.15
N SER A 323 5.85 1.95 10.45
CA SER A 323 5.30 2.95 11.37
C SER A 323 5.79 4.36 11.04
N TYR A 324 5.07 5.40 11.49
CA TYR A 324 5.46 6.80 11.30
C TYR A 324 6.60 7.27 12.20
N HIS A 325 6.66 6.79 13.43
CA HIS A 325 7.50 7.36 14.49
C HIS A 325 8.18 6.31 15.37
N THR A 326 7.69 5.07 15.38
CA THR A 326 8.10 4.04 16.36
C THR A 326 9.09 3.00 15.83
N ASN A 327 9.65 3.20 14.63
CA ASN A 327 10.61 2.31 13.97
C ASN A 327 10.15 0.83 13.99
N LYS A 328 8.97 0.57 13.45
CA LYS A 328 8.41 -0.78 13.30
C LYS A 328 8.12 -1.09 11.84
N ALA A 329 8.34 -2.34 11.46
CA ALA A 329 7.90 -2.91 10.19
C ALA A 329 6.67 -3.79 10.44
N ILE A 330 5.65 -3.68 9.59
CA ILE A 330 4.43 -4.49 9.64
C ILE A 330 4.26 -5.26 8.33
N PHE A 331 3.90 -6.54 8.43
CA PHE A 331 3.75 -7.42 7.27
C PHE A 331 2.73 -8.54 7.50
N THR A 332 2.27 -9.17 6.42
CA THR A 332 1.37 -10.33 6.47
C THR A 332 2.16 -11.62 6.25
N SER A 333 1.80 -12.69 6.95
CA SER A 333 2.37 -14.02 6.69
C SER A 333 1.38 -15.15 6.97
N ASP A 334 1.42 -16.19 6.14
CA ASP A 334 0.76 -17.49 6.37
C ASP A 334 1.75 -18.58 6.83
N GLY A 335 3.04 -18.27 7.00
CA GLY A 335 4.07 -19.21 7.43
C GLY A 335 3.87 -19.78 8.84
N PHE A 336 2.88 -19.24 9.56
CA PHE A 336 2.53 -19.59 10.93
C PHE A 336 1.04 -20.00 11.06
N GLY A 337 0.46 -20.54 9.99
CA GLY A 337 -0.93 -21.02 9.94
C GLY A 337 -1.80 -20.20 9.00
N LYS A 338 -2.98 -19.76 9.46
CA LYS A 338 -3.79 -18.82 8.66
C LYS A 338 -3.05 -17.48 8.54
N PRO A 339 -3.23 -16.74 7.42
CA PRO A 339 -2.65 -15.41 7.23
C PRO A 339 -2.87 -14.57 8.49
N GLY A 340 -1.79 -14.01 9.00
CA GLY A 340 -1.78 -13.15 10.17
C GLY A 340 -0.93 -11.91 9.92
N VAL A 341 -1.09 -10.91 10.79
CA VAL A 341 -0.33 -9.68 10.74
C VAL A 341 0.74 -9.71 11.82
N PHE A 342 1.96 -9.33 11.43
CA PHE A 342 3.15 -9.37 12.25
C PHE A 342 3.80 -8.00 12.29
N VAL A 343 4.39 -7.66 13.43
CA VAL A 343 5.15 -6.43 13.64
C VAL A 343 6.56 -6.80 14.12
N ALA A 344 7.57 -6.29 13.43
CA ALA A 344 8.98 -6.41 13.78
C ALA A 344 9.55 -5.04 14.17
N ASP A 345 10.30 -4.99 15.27
CA ASP A 345 11.04 -3.79 15.64
C ASP A 345 12.25 -3.61 14.71
N ILE A 346 12.46 -2.39 14.24
CA ILE A 346 13.58 -2.02 13.36
C ILE A 346 14.75 -1.56 14.24
N PRO A 347 15.87 -2.31 14.29
CA PRO A 347 17.05 -1.90 15.05
C PRO A 347 17.83 -0.81 14.31
N GLU A 348 18.72 -0.13 15.03
CA GLU A 348 19.78 0.67 14.42
C GLU A 348 20.88 -0.26 13.87
N PHE A 349 21.49 0.14 12.74
CA PHE A 349 22.50 -0.66 12.01
C PHE A 349 23.85 -0.78 12.72
#